data_AF-A0A497LHQ4-F1
#
_entry.id   AF-A0A497LHQ4-F1
#
_cell.length_a   1.000
_cell.length_b   1.000
_cell.length_c   1.000
_cell.angle_alpha   90.00
_cell.angle_beta   90.00
_cell.angle_gamma   90.00
#
_symmetry.space_group_name_H-M   'P 1'
#
loop_
_entity.id
_entity.type
_entity.pdbx_description
1 polymer ?
#
loop_
_entity_poly.entity_id
_entity_poly.type
_entity_poly.pdbx_seq_one_letter_code
_entity_poly.pdbx_strand_id
1 'polypeptide(L)'
;FFLICAFLVRRPWCRVCPLGGLNSLIRRFHATSIVKDDRKCTKCGVCMRCCPLELTEVYEGKSGEVTSSRCVLCLRCIELCPQEDCLKLTWLAKPVYASKAWWGK
;
A
#
# COMPACT_ATOMS: atom_id res chain seq x y z
N PHE A 1 42.16 -6.41 -26.87
CA PHE A 1 41.59 -5.57 -25.81
C PHE A 1 40.06 -5.48 -25.87
N PHE A 2 39.44 -5.25 -27.04
CA PHE A 2 37.98 -5.09 -27.20
C PHE A 2 37.12 -6.35 -26.96
N LEU A 3 37.67 -7.55 -27.15
CA LEU A 3 36.93 -8.81 -27.01
C LEU A 3 36.87 -9.34 -25.56
N ILE A 4 37.70 -8.83 -24.65
CA ILE A 4 37.77 -9.30 -23.25
C ILE A 4 36.64 -8.68 -22.40
N CYS A 5 36.20 -7.46 -22.71
CA CYS A 5 35.10 -6.79 -22.01
C CYS A 5 33.71 -7.39 -22.29
N ALA A 6 33.55 -8.18 -23.35
CA ALA A 6 32.29 -8.85 -23.67
C ALA A 6 31.97 -10.02 -22.73
N PHE A 7 32.98 -10.59 -22.06
CA PHE A 7 32.81 -11.74 -21.17
C PHE A 7 32.58 -11.36 -19.70
N LEU A 8 33.04 -10.18 -19.27
CA LEU A 8 32.98 -9.73 -17.86
C LEU A 8 31.68 -9.01 -17.47
N VAL A 9 30.82 -8.64 -18.42
CA VAL A 9 29.55 -7.96 -18.12
C VAL A 9 28.41 -8.60 -18.90
N ARG A 10 27.70 -9.53 -18.26
CA ARG A 10 26.36 -9.91 -18.72
C ARG A 10 25.46 -8.66 -18.61
N ARG A 11 25.19 -8.02 -19.74
CA ARG A 11 24.27 -6.87 -19.94
C ARG A 11 24.78 -5.49 -19.46
N PRO A 12 25.71 -4.84 -20.20
CA PRO A 12 26.12 -3.45 -19.92
C PRO A 12 24.94 -2.46 -19.99
N TRP A 13 23.90 -2.80 -20.76
CA TRP A 13 22.67 -2.02 -20.90
C TRP A 13 21.71 -2.09 -19.69
N CYS A 14 21.92 -3.00 -18.73
CA CYS A 14 21.09 -3.06 -17.52
C CYS A 14 21.48 -2.00 -16.48
N ARG A 15 22.73 -1.51 -16.45
CA ARG A 15 23.16 -0.41 -15.55
C ARG A 15 22.78 0.97 -16.07
N VAL A 16 22.60 1.12 -17.38
CA VAL A 16 22.19 2.37 -18.05
C VAL A 16 20.83 2.16 -18.73
N CYS A 17 19.92 1.47 -18.04
CA CYS A 17 18.58 1.26 -18.57
C CYS A 17 17.73 2.51 -18.24
N PRO A 18 17.35 3.33 -19.23
CA PRO A 18 16.49 4.50 -18.99
C PRO A 18 15.15 4.12 -18.34
N LEU A 19 14.69 2.87 -18.55
CA LEU A 19 13.51 2.31 -17.88
C LEU A 19 13.73 2.08 -16.37
N GLY A 20 14.95 1.76 -15.93
CA GLY A 20 15.28 1.58 -14.51
C GLY A 20 15.22 2.88 -13.71
N GLY A 21 15.67 3.98 -14.31
CA GLY A 21 15.52 5.33 -13.74
C GLY A 21 14.06 5.79 -13.73
N LEU A 22 13.31 5.52 -14.80
CA LEU A 22 11.90 5.88 -14.91
C LEU A 22 11.01 5.12 -13.89
N ASN A 23 11.27 3.83 -13.70
CA ASN A 23 10.54 3.01 -12.72
C ASN A 23 10.81 3.46 -11.27
N SER A 24 11.99 4.06 -11.01
CA SER A 24 12.30 4.67 -9.71
C SER A 24 11.52 5.96 -9.44
N LEU A 25 11.14 6.72 -10.49
CA LEU A 25 10.31 7.91 -10.35
C LEU A 25 8.83 7.56 -10.10
N ILE A 26 8.32 6.52 -10.77
CA ILE A 26 6.92 6.06 -10.61
C ILE A 26 6.69 5.53 -9.18
N ARG A 27 7.67 4.85 -8.57
CA ARG A 27 7.62 4.40 -7.17
C ARG A 27 7.55 5.54 -6.13
N ARG A 28 7.78 6.80 -6.50
CA ARG A 28 7.66 7.96 -5.60
C ARG A 28 6.24 8.52 -5.53
N PHE A 29 5.36 8.11 -6.45
CA PHE A 29 3.96 8.55 -6.53
C PHE A 29 3.00 7.65 -5.74
N HIS A 30 3.45 7.01 -4.66
CA HIS A 30 2.54 6.42 -3.67
C HIS A 30 1.91 7.54 -2.82
N ALA A 31 1.16 8.44 -3.45
CA ALA A 31 0.34 9.46 -2.80
C ALA A 31 -1.01 8.89 -2.30
N THR A 32 -1.09 7.56 -2.22
CA THR A 32 -2.21 6.80 -1.68
C THR A 32 -1.89 6.41 -0.24
N SER A 33 -2.70 6.87 0.70
CA SER A 33 -2.60 6.50 2.11
C SER A 33 -3.93 5.94 2.61
N ILE A 34 -3.87 5.08 3.62
CA ILE A 34 -5.04 4.55 4.32
C ILE A 34 -5.20 5.37 5.60
N VAL A 35 -6.35 6.02 5.72
CA VAL A 35 -6.73 6.80 6.89
C VAL A 35 -7.77 6.04 7.69
N LYS A 36 -7.53 5.90 8.98
CA LYS A 36 -8.42 5.26 9.95
C LYS A 36 -9.17 6.30 10.76
N ASP A 37 -10.46 6.06 10.95
CA ASP A 37 -11.30 6.74 11.92
C ASP A 37 -11.49 5.84 13.15
N ASP A 38 -10.84 6.19 14.26
CA ASP A 38 -10.87 5.39 15.49
C ASP A 38 -12.22 5.46 16.19
N ARG A 39 -13.01 6.53 15.96
CA ARG A 39 -14.34 6.70 16.58
C ARG A 39 -15.34 5.65 16.11
N LYS A 40 -15.17 5.17 14.88
CA LYS A 40 -16.01 4.14 14.27
C LYS A 40 -15.42 2.74 14.42
N CYS A 41 -14.19 2.61 14.92
CA CYS A 41 -13.50 1.33 14.98
C CYS A 41 -13.92 0.55 16.23
N THR A 42 -14.50 -0.64 16.03
CA THR A 42 -14.86 -1.57 17.12
C THR A 42 -13.73 -2.54 17.49
N LYS A 43 -12.52 -2.36 16.93
CA LYS A 43 -11.36 -3.25 17.13
C LYS A 43 -11.65 -4.74 16.91
N CYS A 44 -12.44 -5.06 15.88
CA CYS A 44 -12.83 -6.42 15.50
C CYS A 44 -11.68 -7.35 15.02
N GLY A 45 -10.51 -6.79 14.68
CA GLY A 45 -9.34 -7.55 14.26
C GLY A 45 -9.39 -8.13 12.83
N VAL A 46 -10.45 -7.86 12.06
CA VAL A 46 -10.60 -8.36 10.68
C VAL A 46 -9.47 -7.85 9.78
N CYS A 47 -9.08 -6.57 9.92
CA CYS A 47 -8.02 -5.95 9.13
C CYS A 47 -6.67 -6.65 9.25
N MET A 48 -6.32 -7.16 10.43
CA MET A 48 -5.09 -7.92 10.67
C MET A 48 -5.17 -9.30 10.02
N ARG A 49 -6.29 -10.01 10.18
CA ARG A 49 -6.48 -11.37 9.63
C ARG A 49 -6.52 -11.41 8.11
N CYS A 50 -7.06 -10.38 7.45
CA CYS A 50 -7.14 -10.34 6.00
C CYS A 50 -5.86 -9.85 5.32
N CYS A 51 -4.92 -9.28 6.07
CA CYS A 51 -3.70 -8.69 5.52
C CYS A 51 -2.70 -9.80 5.13
N PRO A 52 -2.31 -9.92 3.84
CA PRO A 52 -1.33 -10.94 3.42
C PRO A 52 0.08 -10.69 3.97
N LEU A 53 0.33 -9.48 4.50
CA LEU A 53 1.60 -9.07 5.08
C LEU A 53 1.56 -8.99 6.60
N GLU A 54 0.43 -9.41 7.21
CA GLU A 54 0.23 -9.48 8.67
C GLU A 54 0.56 -8.16 9.39
N LEU A 55 0.29 -7.03 8.73
CA LEU A 55 0.55 -5.69 9.28
C LEU A 55 -0.41 -5.39 10.44
N THR A 56 0.16 -5.16 11.63
CA THR A 56 -0.61 -4.78 12.84
C THR A 56 -0.91 -3.28 12.92
N GLU A 57 -0.19 -2.46 12.14
CA GLU A 57 -0.31 -0.99 12.16
C GLU A 57 -1.72 -0.48 11.85
N VAL A 58 -2.47 -1.20 11.00
CA VAL A 58 -3.87 -0.87 10.69
C VAL A 58 -4.81 -1.15 11.88
N TYR A 59 -4.50 -2.20 12.66
CA TYR A 59 -5.28 -2.58 13.83
C TYR A 59 -4.97 -1.69 15.04
N GLU A 60 -3.69 -1.51 15.33
CA GLU A 60 -3.19 -0.75 16.50
C GLU A 60 -3.17 0.75 16.28
N GLY A 61 -3.12 1.19 15.02
CA GLY A 61 -3.07 2.59 14.65
C GLY A 61 -4.24 3.38 15.22
N LYS A 62 -3.95 4.58 15.71
CA LYS A 62 -4.95 5.55 16.17
C LYS A 62 -5.57 6.26 14.96
N SER A 63 -6.52 7.17 15.21
CA SER A 63 -7.13 7.96 14.14
C SER A 63 -6.06 8.72 13.36
N GLY A 64 -6.05 8.59 12.03
CA GLY A 64 -5.03 9.17 11.16
C GLY A 64 -4.53 8.21 10.10
N GLU A 65 -3.38 8.53 9.50
CA GLU A 65 -2.73 7.67 8.51
C GLU A 65 -2.12 6.44 9.18
N VAL A 66 -2.49 5.26 8.69
CA VAL A 66 -2.04 3.94 9.20
C VAL A 66 -1.30 3.14 8.14
N THR A 67 -0.78 3.81 7.10
CA THR A 67 -0.10 3.18 5.97
C THR A 67 1.33 2.80 6.35
N SER A 68 1.62 1.50 6.34
CA SER A 68 2.98 0.98 6.47
C SER A 68 3.79 1.18 5.18
N SER A 69 5.11 1.34 5.30
CA SER A 69 6.02 1.33 4.14
C SER A 69 6.01 0.03 3.34
N ARG A 70 5.59 -1.07 3.97
CA ARG A 70 5.41 -2.39 3.33
C ARG A 70 4.02 -2.59 2.75
N CYS A 71 3.08 -1.66 2.96
CA CYS A 71 1.72 -1.81 2.47
C CYS A 71 1.70 -1.85 0.93
N VAL A 72 1.18 -2.93 0.37
CA VAL A 72 1.01 -3.10 -1.09
C VAL A 72 -0.33 -2.58 -1.60
N LEU A 73 -1.11 -1.88 -0.75
CA LEU A 73 -2.39 -1.26 -1.10
C LEU A 73 -3.38 -2.22 -1.77
N CYS A 74 -3.47 -3.46 -1.26
CA CYS A 74 -4.42 -4.46 -1.76
C CYS A 74 -5.89 -4.19 -1.40
N LEU A 75 -6.16 -3.16 -0.58
CA LEU A 75 -7.49 -2.67 -0.16
C LEU A 75 -8.41 -3.67 0.58
N ARG A 76 -8.00 -4.93 0.78
CA ARG A 76 -8.79 -5.95 1.49
C ARG A 76 -9.25 -5.53 2.89
N CYS A 77 -8.42 -4.75 3.60
CA CYS A 77 -8.76 -4.24 4.93
C CYS A 77 -9.93 -3.25 4.91
N ILE A 78 -10.13 -2.52 3.81
CA ILE A 78 -11.23 -1.57 3.63
C ILE A 78 -12.51 -2.31 3.23
N GLU A 79 -12.40 -3.29 2.33
CA GLU A 79 -13.53 -4.07 1.82
C GLU A 79 -14.18 -4.96 2.89
N LEU A 80 -13.36 -5.62 3.71
CA LEU A 80 -13.85 -6.56 4.73
C LEU A 80 -14.22 -5.87 6.06
N CYS A 81 -13.93 -4.58 6.22
CA CYS A 81 -14.24 -3.89 7.46
C CYS A 81 -15.76 -3.87 7.69
N PRO A 82 -16.25 -4.37 8.83
CA PRO A 82 -17.69 -4.43 9.12
C PRO A 82 -18.30 -3.05 9.45
N GLN A 83 -17.47 -2.02 9.64
CA GLN A 83 -17.90 -0.68 10.02
C GLN A 83 -17.89 0.25 8.81
N GLU A 84 -18.93 1.08 8.69
CA GLU A 84 -19.03 2.09 7.64
C GLU A 84 -18.03 3.22 7.86
N ASP A 85 -17.34 3.63 6.80
CA ASP A 85 -16.43 4.77 6.79
C ASP A 85 -15.31 4.72 7.85
N CYS A 86 -14.99 3.53 8.38
CA CYS A 86 -13.94 3.34 9.39
C CYS A 86 -12.54 3.40 8.78
N LEU A 87 -12.36 2.83 7.58
CA LEU A 87 -11.12 2.97 6.81
C LEU A 87 -11.40 3.66 5.48
N LYS A 88 -10.53 4.60 5.11
CA LYS A 88 -10.62 5.38 3.90
C LYS A 88 -9.29 5.35 3.16
N LEU A 89 -9.34 5.09 1.86
CA LEU A 89 -8.22 5.28 0.96
C LEU A 89 -8.24 6.73 0.49
N THR A 90 -7.18 7.48 0.78
CA THR A 90 -6.99 8.84 0.30
C THR A 90 -5.92 8.89 -0.78
N TRP A 91 -6.23 9.52 -1.92
CA TRP A 91 -5.25 9.85 -2.95
C TRP A 91 -5.09 11.36 -2.98
N LEU A 92 -3.87 11.86 -2.70
CA LEU A 92 -3.60 13.31 -2.61
C LEU A 92 -4.60 14.04 -1.70
N ALA A 93 -4.81 13.50 -0.48
CA ALA A 93 -5.74 14.00 0.54
C ALA A 93 -7.24 13.98 0.17
N LYS A 94 -7.64 13.47 -1.00
CA LYS A 94 -9.05 13.25 -1.35
C LYS A 94 -9.45 11.80 -1.10
N PRO A 95 -10.58 11.52 -0.42
CA PRO A 95 -11.06 10.15 -0.23
C PRO A 95 -11.50 9.57 -1.57
N VAL A 96 -10.89 8.46 -1.96
CA VAL A 96 -11.21 7.73 -3.20
C VAL A 96 -12.15 6.57 -2.89
N TYR A 97 -11.89 5.87 -1.79
CA TYR A 97 -12.63 4.66 -1.41
C TYR A 97 -12.79 4.58 0.09
N ALA A 98 -13.92 4.05 0.55
CA ALA A 98 -14.24 3.94 1.97
C ALA A 98 -14.88 2.59 2.28
N SER A 99 -14.74 2.12 3.52
CA SER A 99 -15.34 0.87 3.97
C SER A 99 -16.87 0.99 4.00
N LYS A 100 -17.56 -0.06 3.58
CA LYS A 100 -19.01 -0.19 3.65
C LYS A 100 -19.36 -1.32 4.60
N ALA A 101 -20.34 -1.10 5.48
CA ALA A 101 -20.85 -2.17 6.31
C ALA A 101 -21.59 -3.16 5.42
N TRP A 102 -21.23 -4.43 5.58
CA TRP A 102 -21.82 -5.55 4.84
C TRP A 102 -22.79 -6.35 5.72
N TRP A 103 -22.69 -6.20 7.05
CA TRP A 103 -23.59 -6.80 8.03
C TRP A 103 -24.75 -5.84 8.28
N GLY A 104 -25.98 -6.26 7.97
CA GLY A 104 -27.20 -5.48 8.21
C GLY A 104 -27.91 -4.91 6.98
N LYS A 105 -27.70 -5.49 5.78
CA LYS A 105 -28.61 -5.32 4.65
C LYS A 105 -29.62 -6.46 4.58
#